data_AF-A0A7R9M9D4-F1
#
_entry.id   AF-A0A7R9M9D4-F1
#
_cell.length_a   1.000
_cell.length_b   1.000
_cell.length_c   1.000
_cell.angle_alpha   90.00
_cell.angle_beta   90.00
_cell.angle_gamma   90.00
#
_symmetry.space_group_name_H-M   'P 1'
#
loop_
_entity.id
_entity.type
_entity.pdbx_description
1 polymer ?
#
loop_
_entity_poly.entity_id
_entity_poly.type
_entity_poly.pdbx_seq_one_letter_code
_entity_poly.pdbx_strand_id
1 'polypeptide(L)'
;MALNANLNESVDPCHDFYAFACGGWEASHTLPDDKMWYNNFNILDDNVSHAMRISLSKNWSTSDSNAVTYASDLYKACIDEETRNARGVTPLIEMLNTVGGWPILGQSGGYNETEFDWKDAFVKHVIISKSSPTYGSRCGSPYVLTYV
;
A
#
# COMPACT_ATOMS: atom_id res chain seq x y z
N MET A 1 0.71 -5.39 27.41
CA MET A 1 -0.24 -6.47 27.10
C MET A 1 -0.26 -7.40 28.30
N ALA A 2 -1.39 -7.53 28.99
CA ALA A 2 -1.49 -8.40 30.17
C ALA A 2 -1.98 -9.77 29.70
N LEU A 3 -1.18 -10.82 29.92
CA LEU A 3 -1.45 -12.19 29.47
C LEU A 3 -2.84 -12.66 29.89
N ASN A 4 -3.23 -12.38 31.14
CA ASN A 4 -4.48 -12.85 31.73
C ASN A 4 -5.74 -12.36 31.01
N ALA A 5 -5.71 -11.21 30.32
CA ALA A 5 -6.88 -10.68 29.64
C ALA A 5 -7.23 -11.42 28.34
N ASN A 6 -6.26 -12.14 27.77
CA ASN A 6 -6.44 -12.87 26.50
C ASN A 6 -6.86 -14.33 26.73
N LEU A 7 -6.62 -14.86 27.93
CA LEU A 7 -6.87 -16.26 28.28
C LEU A 7 -8.37 -16.53 28.48
N ASN A 8 -8.80 -17.72 28.05
CA ASN A 8 -10.07 -18.33 28.41
C ASN A 8 -9.80 -19.63 29.19
N GLU A 9 -9.76 -19.50 30.52
CA GLU A 9 -9.48 -20.62 31.43
C GLU A 9 -10.57 -21.69 31.48
N SER A 10 -11.72 -21.46 30.82
CA SER A 10 -12.79 -22.45 30.72
C SER A 10 -12.51 -23.55 29.68
N VAL A 11 -11.48 -23.39 28.85
CA VAL A 11 -11.09 -24.33 27.80
C VAL A 11 -9.86 -25.13 28.25
N ASP A 12 -9.86 -26.44 28.02
CA ASP A 12 -8.68 -27.27 28.30
C ASP A 12 -7.58 -27.01 27.24
N PRO A 13 -6.40 -26.50 27.64
CA PRO A 13 -5.30 -26.22 26.70
C PRO A 13 -4.75 -27.46 25.99
N CYS A 14 -4.96 -28.67 26.53
CA CYS A 14 -4.51 -29.90 25.88
C CYS A 14 -5.37 -30.29 24.66
N HIS A 15 -6.59 -29.76 24.59
CA HIS A 15 -7.54 -30.04 23.52
C HIS A 15 -7.62 -28.90 22.49
N ASP A 16 -7.65 -27.65 22.95
CA ASP A 16 -7.62 -26.46 22.09
C ASP A 16 -6.81 -25.34 22.75
N PHE A 17 -5.51 -25.35 22.49
CA PHE A 17 -4.60 -24.35 23.02
C PHE A 17 -4.90 -22.94 22.49
N TYR A 18 -5.46 -22.81 21.28
CA TYR A 18 -5.76 -21.50 20.69
C TYR A 18 -6.94 -20.85 21.41
N ALA A 19 -8.04 -21.58 21.57
CA ALA A 19 -9.21 -21.07 22.29
C ALA A 19 -8.88 -20.78 23.77
N PHE A 20 -8.04 -21.60 24.42
CA PHE A 20 -7.52 -21.29 25.76
C PHE A 20 -6.67 -20.01 25.78
N ALA A 21 -5.73 -19.84 24.85
CA ALA A 21 -4.77 -18.74 24.88
C ALA A 21 -5.32 -17.40 24.35
N CYS A 22 -6.29 -17.44 23.42
CA CYS A 22 -6.78 -16.29 22.68
C CYS A 22 -8.30 -16.08 22.77
N GLY A 23 -9.07 -17.03 23.30
CA GLY A 23 -10.53 -16.93 23.34
C GLY A 23 -11.06 -15.74 24.15
N GLY A 24 -10.31 -15.28 25.16
CA GLY A 24 -10.65 -14.05 25.89
C GLY A 24 -10.44 -12.79 25.03
N TRP A 25 -9.42 -12.80 24.17
CA TRP A 25 -9.16 -11.72 23.22
C TRP A 25 -10.26 -11.65 22.16
N GLU A 26 -10.64 -12.79 21.57
CA GLU A 26 -11.71 -12.86 20.56
C GLU A 26 -13.06 -12.39 21.12
N ALA A 27 -13.37 -12.74 22.37
CA ALA A 27 -14.61 -12.31 23.02
C ALA A 27 -14.66 -10.79 23.29
N SER A 28 -13.50 -10.14 23.45
CA SER A 28 -13.40 -8.73 23.82
C SER A 28 -13.08 -7.80 22.64
N HIS A 29 -12.63 -8.34 21.50
CA HIS A 29 -12.21 -7.55 20.35
C HIS A 29 -12.99 -7.98 19.10
N THR A 30 -13.96 -7.16 18.72
CA THR A 30 -14.67 -7.34 17.44
C THR A 30 -13.82 -6.87 16.28
N LEU A 31 -13.98 -7.50 15.11
CA LEU A 31 -13.33 -7.07 13.87
C LEU A 31 -13.77 -5.63 13.52
N PRO A 32 -12.85 -4.66 13.45
CA PRO A 32 -13.18 -3.30 13.02
C PRO A 32 -13.57 -3.24 11.54
N ASP A 33 -14.42 -2.28 11.16
CA ASP A 33 -14.94 -2.15 9.78
C ASP A 33 -13.85 -1.88 8.72
N ASP A 34 -12.73 -1.30 9.12
CA ASP A 34 -11.59 -0.98 8.26
C ASP A 34 -10.62 -2.16 8.07
N LYS A 35 -10.87 -3.31 8.70
CA LYS A 35 -9.94 -4.43 8.75
C LYS A 35 -10.60 -5.74 8.30
N MET A 36 -9.85 -6.54 7.55
CA MET A 36 -10.27 -7.89 7.14
C MET A 36 -9.94 -8.96 8.18
N TRP A 37 -8.92 -8.71 9.01
CA TRP A 37 -8.50 -9.56 10.11
C TRP A 37 -7.99 -8.66 11.23
N TYR A 38 -8.14 -9.11 12.47
CA TYR A 38 -7.71 -8.37 13.64
C TYR A 38 -6.98 -9.29 14.59
N ASN A 39 -5.83 -8.85 15.06
CA ASN A 39 -5.02 -9.49 16.08
C ASN A 39 -4.07 -8.46 16.71
N ASN A 40 -3.22 -8.94 17.61
CA ASN A 40 -2.26 -8.11 18.33
C ASN A 40 -1.26 -7.37 17.43
N PHE A 41 -0.90 -7.91 16.26
CA PHE A 41 -0.01 -7.22 15.33
C PHE A 41 -0.68 -6.01 14.68
N ASN A 42 -2.00 -6.04 14.43
CA ASN A 42 -2.72 -4.87 13.95
C ASN A 42 -2.68 -3.74 14.98
N ILE A 43 -2.84 -4.06 16.28
CA ILE A 43 -2.74 -3.05 17.34
C ILE A 43 -1.35 -2.40 17.36
N LEU A 44 -0.30 -3.21 17.18
CA LEU A 44 1.06 -2.70 17.11
C LEU A 44 1.27 -1.83 15.86
N ASP A 45 0.79 -2.26 14.70
CA ASP A 45 0.88 -1.53 13.44
C ASP A 45 0.12 -0.19 13.51
N ASP A 46 -1.08 -0.18 14.10
CA ASP A 46 -1.88 1.02 14.33
C ASP A 46 -1.12 2.01 15.23
N ASN A 47 -0.48 1.53 16.30
CA ASN A 47 0.31 2.36 17.21
C ASN A 47 1.56 2.97 16.52
N VAL A 48 2.28 2.16 15.74
CA VAL A 48 3.46 2.62 14.99
C VAL A 48 3.04 3.62 13.92
N SER A 49 1.99 3.30 13.16
CA SER A 49 1.41 4.19 12.15
C SER A 49 0.95 5.51 12.76
N HIS A 50 0.36 5.49 13.96
CA HIS A 50 -0.02 6.70 14.68
C HIS A 50 1.19 7.56 15.05
N ALA A 51 2.26 6.95 15.61
CA ALA A 51 3.49 7.66 15.92
C ALA A 51 4.18 8.25 14.68
N MET A 52 4.15 7.52 13.56
CA MET A 52 4.63 7.99 12.27
C MET A 52 3.83 9.19 11.76
N ARG A 53 2.48 9.13 11.80
CA ARG A 53 1.61 10.25 11.42
C ARG A 53 1.94 11.51 12.21
N ILE A 54 2.08 11.41 13.54
CA ILE A 54 2.46 12.54 14.38
C ILE A 54 3.82 13.11 13.95
N SER A 55 4.79 12.24 13.66
CA SER A 55 6.15 12.66 13.28
C SER A 55 6.18 13.33 11.91
N LEU A 56 5.51 12.76 10.91
CA LEU A 56 5.46 13.28 9.54
C LEU A 56 4.59 14.54 9.40
N SER A 57 3.62 14.75 10.31
CA SER A 57 2.79 15.96 10.33
C SER A 57 3.52 17.20 10.84
N LYS A 58 4.72 17.05 11.43
CA LYS A 58 5.49 18.18 11.96
C LYS A 58 5.98 19.10 10.83
N ASN A 59 6.26 20.34 11.20
CA ASN A 59 6.95 21.29 10.32
C ASN A 59 8.45 21.10 10.48
N TRP A 60 9.00 20.24 9.62
CA TRP A 60 10.44 20.04 9.49
C TRP A 60 11.07 21.24 8.78
N SER A 61 12.26 21.62 9.21
CA SER A 61 13.02 22.76 8.70
C SER A 61 13.97 22.33 7.58
N THR A 62 14.42 23.28 6.77
CA THR A 62 15.51 23.05 5.80
C THR A 62 16.85 22.73 6.45
N SER A 63 16.97 22.91 7.76
CA SER A 63 18.10 22.46 8.57
C SER A 63 18.06 20.97 8.91
N ASP A 64 16.91 20.30 8.73
CA ASP A 64 16.77 18.87 8.95
C ASP A 64 17.29 18.07 7.74
N SER A 65 17.43 16.75 7.91
CA SER A 65 17.84 15.86 6.81
C SER A 65 16.83 15.90 5.67
N ASN A 66 17.33 16.04 4.43
CA ASN A 66 16.51 16.01 3.22
C ASN A 66 15.59 14.78 3.16
N ALA A 67 16.04 13.62 3.66
CA ALA A 67 15.22 12.41 3.68
C ALA A 67 13.96 12.56 4.55
N VAL A 68 14.07 13.24 5.69
CA VAL A 68 12.95 13.50 6.60
C VAL A 68 12.00 14.52 5.97
N THR A 69 12.54 15.58 5.38
CA THR A 69 11.75 16.60 4.68
C THR A 69 10.95 15.99 3.53
N TYR A 70 11.57 15.17 2.68
CA TYR A 70 10.87 14.49 1.59
C TYR A 70 9.78 13.54 2.07
N ALA A 71 10.03 12.77 3.14
CA ALA A 71 9.02 11.89 3.71
C ALA A 71 7.82 12.67 4.27
N SER A 72 8.08 13.78 4.95
CA SER A 72 7.06 14.70 5.46
C SER A 72 6.25 15.33 4.33
N ASP A 73 6.91 15.85 3.30
CA ASP A 73 6.23 16.52 2.17
C ASP A 73 5.36 15.52 1.40
N LEU A 74 5.87 14.30 1.18
CA LEU A 74 5.08 13.22 0.58
C LEU A 74 3.84 12.89 1.41
N TYR A 75 4.00 12.79 2.73
CA TYR A 75 2.88 12.54 3.63
C TYR A 75 1.83 13.66 3.56
N LYS A 76 2.26 14.93 3.61
CA LYS A 76 1.38 16.11 3.52
C LYS A 76 0.64 16.16 2.19
N ALA A 77 1.32 15.88 1.08
CA ALA A 77 0.70 15.80 -0.24
C ALA A 77 -0.34 14.66 -0.35
N CYS A 78 -0.16 13.57 0.39
CA CYS A 78 -1.09 12.43 0.40
C CYS A 78 -2.38 12.73 1.18
N ILE A 79 -2.28 13.41 2.32
CA ILE A 79 -3.43 13.73 3.19
C ILE A 79 -4.20 14.99 2.75
N ASP A 80 -3.64 15.81 1.86
CA ASP A 80 -4.30 17.00 1.31
C ASP A 80 -5.40 16.61 0.31
N GLU A 81 -6.57 16.30 0.85
CA GLU A 81 -7.75 15.90 0.07
C GLU A 81 -8.29 17.04 -0.80
N GLU A 82 -8.16 18.29 -0.38
CA GLU A 82 -8.66 19.45 -1.13
C GLU A 82 -7.92 19.57 -2.46
N THR A 83 -6.58 19.60 -2.42
CA THR A 83 -5.76 19.64 -3.63
C THR A 83 -5.95 18.38 -4.48
N ARG A 84 -6.05 17.19 -3.86
CA ARG A 84 -6.29 15.92 -4.56
C ARG A 84 -7.62 15.95 -5.32
N ASN A 85 -8.70 16.38 -4.66
CA ASN A 85 -10.04 16.41 -5.23
C ASN A 85 -10.18 17.52 -6.28
N ALA A 86 -9.53 18.68 -6.10
CA ALA A 86 -9.51 19.76 -7.08
C ALA A 86 -8.81 19.34 -8.38
N ARG A 87 -7.75 18.52 -8.31
CA ARG A 87 -7.07 17.96 -9.50
C ARG A 87 -7.89 16.88 -10.19
N GLY A 88 -8.74 16.17 -9.45
CA GLY A 88 -9.59 15.10 -9.97
C GLY A 88 -8.79 14.01 -10.69
N VAL A 89 -9.31 13.53 -11.82
CA VAL A 89 -8.71 12.44 -12.61
C VAL A 89 -7.60 12.92 -13.56
N THR A 90 -7.40 14.23 -13.71
CA THR A 90 -6.48 14.81 -14.70
C THR A 90 -5.07 14.22 -14.65
N PRO A 91 -4.40 14.10 -13.47
CA PRO A 91 -3.05 13.52 -13.42
C PRO A 91 -2.99 12.07 -13.88
N LEU A 92 -4.07 11.30 -13.68
CA LEU A 92 -4.16 9.91 -14.13
C LEU A 92 -4.30 9.83 -15.65
N ILE A 93 -5.13 10.69 -16.26
CA ILE A 93 -5.28 10.76 -17.73
C ILE A 93 -3.96 11.17 -18.39
N GLU A 94 -3.26 12.16 -17.84
CA GLU A 94 -1.94 12.56 -18.32
C GLU A 94 -0.94 11.40 -18.26
N MET A 95 -0.94 10.64 -17.16
CA MET A 95 -0.10 9.44 -17.02
C MET A 95 -0.49 8.36 -18.04
N LEU A 96 -1.78 8.12 -18.28
CA LEU A 96 -2.25 7.16 -19.29
C LEU A 96 -1.83 7.54 -20.70
N ASN A 97 -1.85 8.83 -21.04
CA ASN A 97 -1.39 9.32 -22.34
C ASN A 97 0.09 9.01 -22.58
N THR A 98 0.92 8.97 -21.53
CA THR A 98 2.34 8.60 -21.69
C THR A 98 2.55 7.15 -22.12
N VAL A 99 1.62 6.25 -21.77
CA VAL A 99 1.68 4.80 -22.08
C VAL A 99 0.86 4.40 -23.31
N GLY A 100 0.38 5.37 -24.11
CA GLY A 100 -0.41 5.10 -25.32
C GLY A 100 -1.93 5.12 -25.11
N GLY A 101 -2.37 5.59 -23.95
CA GLY A 101 -3.77 5.80 -23.64
C GLY A 101 -4.53 4.56 -23.18
N TRP A 102 -5.82 4.73 -22.88
CA TRP A 102 -6.72 3.64 -22.48
C TRP A 102 -7.92 3.51 -23.44
N PRO A 103 -8.06 2.42 -24.20
CA PRO A 103 -9.14 2.23 -25.18
C PRO A 103 -10.56 2.49 -24.65
N ILE A 104 -10.85 2.16 -23.38
CA ILE A 104 -12.19 2.32 -22.77
C ILE A 104 -12.59 3.80 -22.68
N LEU A 105 -11.60 4.69 -22.54
CA LEU A 105 -11.82 6.13 -22.46
C LEU A 105 -11.85 6.78 -23.86
N GLY A 106 -11.60 6.03 -24.94
CA GLY A 106 -11.54 6.56 -26.29
C GLY A 106 -10.51 7.69 -26.45
N GLN A 107 -10.84 8.71 -27.25
CA GLN A 107 -9.94 9.85 -27.50
C GLN A 107 -9.64 10.67 -26.25
N SER A 108 -10.56 10.73 -25.27
CA SER A 108 -10.33 11.48 -24.03
C SER A 108 -9.29 10.81 -23.12
N GLY A 109 -8.99 9.53 -23.34
CA GLY A 109 -7.88 8.82 -22.72
C GLY A 109 -6.66 8.67 -23.62
N GLY A 110 -6.51 9.50 -24.65
CA GLY A 110 -5.32 9.56 -25.51
C GLY A 110 -5.05 8.30 -26.34
N TYR A 111 -6.04 7.42 -26.48
CA TYR A 111 -5.89 6.20 -27.25
C TYR A 111 -6.08 6.47 -28.75
N ASN A 112 -5.12 6.01 -29.55
CA ASN A 112 -5.19 6.01 -31.00
C ASN A 112 -4.83 4.61 -31.52
N GLU A 113 -5.81 3.91 -32.07
CA GLU A 113 -5.65 2.53 -32.57
C GLU A 113 -4.54 2.40 -33.62
N THR A 114 -4.37 3.43 -34.46
CA THR A 114 -3.37 3.38 -35.54
C THR A 114 -1.93 3.60 -35.07
N GLU A 115 -1.76 4.28 -33.92
CA GLU A 115 -0.44 4.63 -33.36
C GLU A 115 -0.05 3.74 -32.18
N PHE A 116 -0.96 2.90 -31.69
CA PHE A 116 -0.76 2.10 -30.49
C PHE A 116 0.22 0.95 -30.72
N ASP A 117 1.38 0.99 -30.06
CA ASP A 117 2.31 -0.14 -29.94
C ASP A 117 2.20 -0.77 -28.55
N TRP A 118 1.63 -1.97 -28.48
CA TRP A 118 1.45 -2.70 -27.22
C TRP A 118 2.78 -3.03 -26.52
N LYS A 119 3.89 -3.21 -27.26
CA LYS A 119 5.20 -3.50 -26.67
C LYS A 119 5.75 -2.27 -25.97
N ASP A 120 5.68 -1.12 -26.63
CA ASP A 120 6.11 0.16 -26.05
C ASP A 120 5.22 0.55 -24.87
N ALA A 121 3.90 0.44 -25.01
CA ALA A 121 2.94 0.65 -23.93
C ALA A 121 3.23 -0.24 -22.71
N PHE A 122 3.50 -1.52 -22.94
CA PHE A 122 3.84 -2.47 -21.88
C PHE A 122 5.16 -2.11 -21.19
N VAL A 123 6.22 -1.82 -21.95
CA VAL A 123 7.53 -1.43 -21.40
C VAL A 123 7.40 -0.16 -20.56
N LYS A 124 6.71 0.86 -21.08
CA LYS A 124 6.47 2.12 -20.36
C LYS A 124 5.64 1.89 -19.10
N HIS A 125 4.58 1.09 -19.18
CA HIS A 125 3.78 0.73 -18.02
C HIS A 125 4.65 0.08 -16.93
N VAL A 126 5.46 -0.92 -17.27
CA VAL A 126 6.37 -1.62 -16.34
C VAL A 126 7.35 -0.63 -15.68
N ILE A 127 7.95 0.28 -16.47
CA ILE A 127 8.94 1.24 -15.96
C ILE A 127 8.30 2.29 -15.03
N ILE A 128 7.12 2.81 -15.39
CA ILE A 128 6.41 3.87 -14.67
C ILE A 128 5.76 3.32 -13.41
N SER A 129 5.00 2.22 -13.53
CA SER A 129 4.29 1.61 -12.40
C SER A 129 5.21 0.81 -11.47
N LYS A 130 6.46 0.56 -11.88
CA LYS A 130 7.38 -0.37 -11.20
C LYS A 130 6.78 -1.77 -11.01
N SER A 131 5.80 -2.15 -11.82
CA SER A 131 5.26 -3.50 -11.83
C SER A 131 6.34 -4.48 -12.28
N SER A 132 6.44 -5.62 -11.61
CA SER A 132 7.32 -6.69 -12.06
C SER A 132 6.61 -7.45 -13.18
N PRO A 133 7.27 -7.70 -14.34
CA PRO A 133 6.73 -8.66 -15.29
C PRO A 133 6.55 -10.01 -14.59
N THR A 134 5.59 -10.81 -15.05
CA THR A 134 5.35 -12.19 -14.58
C THR A 134 6.62 -13.04 -14.61
N TYR A 135 7.57 -12.67 -15.48
CA TYR A 135 8.94 -13.15 -15.47
C TYR A 135 9.84 -12.10 -14.79
N GLY A 136 10.21 -12.34 -13.54
CA GLY A 136 10.92 -11.39 -12.67
C GLY A 136 12.34 -11.05 -13.14
N SER A 137 12.48 -10.19 -14.14
CA SER A 137 13.75 -9.59 -14.54
C SER A 137 14.09 -8.41 -13.62
N ARG A 138 14.55 -8.71 -12.41
CA ARG A 138 15.19 -7.71 -11.54
C ARG A 138 16.62 -7.47 -12.01
N CYS A 139 17.01 -6.20 -12.15
CA CYS A 139 18.41 -5.84 -12.35
C CYS A 139 19.26 -6.42 -11.22
N GLY A 140 20.25 -7.25 -11.57
CA GLY A 140 21.14 -7.92 -10.60
C GLY A 140 20.73 -9.32 -10.18
N SER A 141 19.63 -9.89 -10.70
CA SER A 141 19.34 -11.31 -10.53
C SER A 141 20.14 -12.15 -11.53
N PRO A 142 21.02 -13.07 -11.09
CA PRO A 142 21.74 -13.97 -11.99
C PRO A 142 20.83 -15.03 -12.66
N TYR A 143 19.55 -15.06 -12.32
CA TYR A 143 18.59 -16.09 -12.78
C TYR A 143 17.63 -15.59 -13.87
N VAL A 144 17.99 -14.58 -14.64
CA VAL A 144 17.23 -14.22 -15.85
C VAL A 144 17.75 -15.08 -16.99
N LEU A 145 17.25 -16.32 -17.09
CA LEU A 145 17.23 -17.26 -18.24
C LEU A 145 17.19 -18.73 -17.77
N THR A 146 16.22 -19.10 -16.94
CA THR A 146 15.82 -20.52 -16.83
C THR A 146 14.31 -20.58 -16.84
N TYR A 147 13.78 -21.52 -17.63
CA TYR A 147 12.39 -21.70 -18.10
C TYR A 147 12.13 -21.11 -19.49
N VAL A 148 12.65 -21.83 -20.49
CA VAL A 148 11.89 -22.20 -21.71
C VAL A 148 10.94 -23.32 -21.32
#